data_AF-A0A9N9DYD6-F1
#
_entry.id   AF-A0A9N9DYD6-F1
#
_cell.length_a   1.000
_cell.length_b   1.000
_cell.length_c   1.000
_cell.angle_alpha   90.00
_cell.angle_beta   90.00
_cell.angle_gamma   90.00
#
_symmetry.space_group_name_H-M   'P 1'
#
loop_
_entity.id
_entity.type
_entity.pdbx_description
1 polymer ?
#
loop_
_entity_poly.entity_id
_entity_poly.type
_entity_poly.pdbx_seq_one_letter_code
_entity_poly.pdbx_strand_id
1 'polypeptide(L)'
;MSRIANLRKKNRSRGDSPEDEFDIVQSLEAAFTLYRCTPLYKFELSKLCQYAKEIQKFIEGQMTRILPFENLEEFENIKMLKEGSVTDVVISRIHVPEWNALNDLPIGIEIQFRPKRSSTEQKFHIILFPSNRHGNDANNSLSFSHYPLVIIKAPQRITTIFAEWIQTQFDCRICRYHLQSSSLKSIVEEWAKFVFNQGKFL
;
A
#
# COMPACT_ATOMS: atom_id res chain seq x y z
N MET A 1 -34.33 -53.07 -52.36
CA MET A 1 -33.70 -53.72 -51.19
C MET A 1 -33.01 -52.66 -50.35
N SER A 2 -33.23 -52.73 -49.05
CA SER A 2 -32.97 -51.73 -48.01
C SER A 2 -31.58 -51.85 -47.38
N ARG A 3 -31.10 -50.74 -46.78
CA ARG A 3 -30.17 -50.54 -45.62
C ARG A 3 -29.22 -49.37 -45.91
N ILE A 4 -29.51 -48.14 -45.48
CA ILE A 4 -29.31 -47.55 -44.14
C ILE A 4 -27.89 -47.77 -43.59
N ALA A 5 -27.10 -46.69 -43.59
CA ALA A 5 -26.10 -46.42 -42.57
C ALA A 5 -26.23 -44.95 -42.15
N ASN A 6 -26.47 -44.78 -40.86
CA ASN A 6 -26.79 -43.57 -40.12
C ASN A 6 -25.48 -43.01 -39.52
N LEU A 7 -25.35 -41.69 -39.42
CA LEU A 7 -25.09 -40.91 -38.18
C LEU A 7 -24.14 -39.71 -38.31
N ARG A 8 -24.73 -38.57 -37.88
CA ARG A 8 -24.18 -37.45 -37.10
C ARG A 8 -23.33 -36.38 -37.80
N LYS A 9 -24.04 -35.31 -38.18
CA LYS A 9 -23.60 -33.91 -38.10
C LYS A 9 -23.26 -33.54 -36.64
N LYS A 10 -22.15 -32.83 -36.42
CA LYS A 10 -22.03 -31.86 -35.31
C LYS A 10 -21.01 -30.76 -35.62
N ASN A 11 -21.56 -29.57 -35.87
CA ASN A 11 -21.07 -28.20 -35.69
C ASN A 11 -19.57 -27.97 -35.47
N ARG A 12 -18.93 -27.29 -36.42
CA ARG A 12 -17.70 -26.50 -36.23
C ARG A 12 -18.06 -25.25 -35.43
N SER A 13 -17.77 -25.24 -34.14
CA SER A 13 -17.64 -24.01 -33.37
C SER A 13 -16.34 -23.31 -33.75
N ARG A 14 -16.48 -21.99 -33.98
CA ARG A 14 -15.40 -21.00 -34.08
C ARG A 14 -14.40 -21.26 -32.95
N GLY A 15 -13.13 -21.37 -33.30
CA GLY A 15 -12.07 -21.48 -32.30
C GLY A 15 -11.98 -20.20 -31.52
N ASP A 16 -12.29 -20.28 -30.23
CA ASP A 16 -11.89 -19.34 -29.21
C ASP A 16 -10.35 -19.29 -29.23
N SER A 17 -9.82 -18.15 -29.65
CA SER A 17 -8.49 -17.72 -29.22
C SER A 17 -8.50 -17.68 -27.69
N PRO A 18 -7.44 -18.15 -27.00
CA PRO A 18 -7.29 -17.88 -25.57
C PRO A 18 -7.10 -16.37 -25.47
N GLU A 19 -8.20 -15.67 -25.22
CA GLU A 19 -8.19 -14.27 -24.85
C GLU A 19 -7.22 -14.14 -23.68
N ASP A 20 -6.38 -13.11 -23.76
CA ASP A 20 -5.55 -12.62 -22.68
C ASP A 20 -6.40 -12.43 -21.42
N GLU A 21 -6.62 -13.51 -20.68
CA GLU A 21 -7.02 -13.50 -19.29
C GLU A 21 -5.76 -13.11 -18.50
N PHE A 22 -5.32 -11.88 -18.78
CA PHE A 22 -4.43 -11.13 -17.94
C PHE A 22 -5.09 -11.20 -16.57
N ASP A 23 -4.45 -11.90 -15.66
CA ASP A 23 -4.94 -12.18 -14.33
C ASP A 23 -4.95 -10.86 -13.54
N ILE A 24 -5.89 -9.97 -13.89
CA ILE A 24 -6.10 -8.65 -13.31
C ILE A 24 -6.47 -8.83 -11.84
N VAL A 25 -7.06 -9.97 -11.49
CA VAL A 25 -7.38 -10.38 -10.13
C VAL A 25 -6.11 -10.79 -9.37
N GLN A 26 -5.19 -11.60 -9.93
CA GLN A 26 -3.88 -11.84 -9.30
C GLN A 26 -2.98 -10.60 -9.27
N SER A 27 -3.09 -9.69 -10.24
CA SER A 27 -2.30 -8.45 -10.30
C SER A 27 -2.79 -7.35 -9.33
N LEU A 28 -3.98 -7.50 -8.74
CA LEU A 28 -4.55 -6.57 -7.75
C LEU A 28 -4.29 -6.98 -6.28
N GLU A 29 -3.76 -8.19 -6.06
CA GLU A 29 -3.17 -8.62 -4.79
C GLU A 29 -1.71 -8.13 -4.64
N ALA A 30 -1.49 -6.84 -4.91
CA ALA A 30 -0.19 -6.21 -4.82
C ALA A 30 0.43 -6.41 -3.42
N ALA A 31 1.57 -7.11 -3.38
CA ALA A 31 2.33 -7.42 -2.17
C ALA A 31 2.52 -6.15 -1.32
N PHE A 32 1.86 -6.10 -0.17
CA PHE A 32 2.16 -5.09 0.83
C PHE A 32 3.60 -5.33 1.31
N THR A 33 4.30 -4.25 1.65
CA THR A 33 5.64 -4.34 2.22
C THR A 33 5.60 -3.87 3.66
N LEU A 34 6.28 -4.61 4.53
CA LEU A 34 6.42 -4.31 5.94
C LEU A 34 7.66 -3.47 6.21
N TYR A 35 7.51 -2.46 7.06
CA TYR A 35 8.57 -1.56 7.49
C TYR A 35 8.56 -1.41 9.01
N ARG A 36 9.75 -1.22 9.57
CA ARG A 36 9.93 -0.70 10.93
C ARG A 36 10.12 0.80 10.87
N CYS A 37 9.59 1.53 11.85
CA CYS A 37 9.76 2.97 11.97
C CYS A 37 10.25 3.32 13.39
N THR A 38 11.23 4.20 13.50
CA THR A 38 11.60 4.80 14.80
C THR A 38 10.50 5.78 15.24
N PRO A 39 10.48 6.20 16.51
CA PRO A 39 9.51 7.19 16.97
C PRO A 39 9.55 8.46 16.12
N LEU A 40 8.37 9.03 15.88
CA LEU A 40 8.19 10.25 15.09
C LEU A 40 8.31 11.46 16.02
N TYR A 41 9.30 12.32 15.79
CA TYR A 41 9.48 13.56 16.54
C TYR A 41 8.43 14.60 16.12
N LYS A 42 7.74 15.22 17.09
CA LYS A 42 6.71 16.26 16.89
C LYS A 42 5.53 15.85 16.01
N PHE A 43 5.32 14.55 15.80
CA PHE A 43 4.10 14.08 15.15
C PHE A 43 2.90 14.31 16.06
N GLU A 44 1.84 14.90 15.50
CA GLU A 44 0.66 15.36 16.25
C GLU A 44 -0.62 14.98 15.50
N LEU A 45 -1.54 14.32 16.20
CA LEU A 45 -2.81 13.86 15.63
C LEU A 45 -3.77 15.01 15.26
N SER A 46 -3.57 16.21 15.82
CA SER A 46 -4.32 17.41 15.46
C SER A 46 -3.95 17.95 14.08
N LYS A 47 -2.79 17.56 13.53
CA LYS A 47 -2.23 18.07 12.27
C LYS A 47 -2.42 17.13 11.08
N LEU A 48 -3.18 16.04 11.20
CA LEU A 48 -3.36 15.05 10.10
C LEU A 48 -3.83 15.69 8.79
N CYS A 49 -4.78 16.63 8.83
CA CYS A 49 -5.24 17.34 7.63
C CYS A 49 -4.16 18.23 7.00
N GLN A 50 -3.23 18.76 7.81
CA GLN A 50 -2.09 19.52 7.32
C GLN A 50 -1.08 18.58 6.65
N TYR A 51 -0.75 17.46 7.31
CA TYR A 51 0.17 16.45 6.78
C TYR A 51 -0.32 15.87 5.45
N ALA A 52 -1.64 15.67 5.28
CA ALA A 52 -2.22 15.23 4.02
C ALA A 52 -1.85 16.16 2.85
N LYS A 53 -2.00 17.47 3.05
CA LYS A 53 -1.65 18.50 2.05
C LYS A 53 -0.15 18.56 1.79
N GLU A 54 0.67 18.37 2.82
CA GLU A 54 2.13 18.35 2.71
C GLU A 54 2.63 17.13 1.93
N ILE A 55 2.10 15.94 2.22
CA ILE A 55 2.39 14.70 1.47
C ILE A 55 2.01 14.89 0.01
N GLN A 56 0.81 15.39 -0.27
CA GLN A 56 0.36 15.62 -1.64
C GLN A 56 1.34 16.51 -2.42
N LYS A 57 1.67 17.68 -1.87
CA LYS A 57 2.63 18.62 -2.49
C LYS A 57 4.01 18.01 -2.65
N PHE A 58 4.46 17.24 -1.66
CA PHE A 58 5.77 16.59 -1.71
C PHE A 58 5.83 15.54 -2.83
N ILE A 59 4.80 14.70 -2.95
CA ILE A 59 4.73 13.71 -4.03
C ILE A 59 4.64 14.41 -5.38
N GLU A 60 3.78 15.41 -5.54
CA GLU A 60 3.69 16.18 -6.79
C GLU A 60 5.05 16.77 -7.19
N GLY A 61 5.77 17.38 -6.23
CA GLY A 61 7.12 17.91 -6.43
C GLY A 61 8.13 16.84 -6.87
N GLN A 62 8.15 15.68 -6.22
CA GLN A 62 9.08 14.59 -6.55
C GLN A 62 8.70 13.83 -7.83
N MET A 63 7.43 13.81 -8.21
CA MET A 63 6.98 13.16 -9.44
C MET A 63 7.45 13.90 -10.70
N THR A 64 7.68 15.23 -10.61
CA THR A 64 8.28 16.02 -11.70
C THR A 64 9.78 15.80 -11.87
N ARG A 65 10.46 15.29 -10.84
CA ARG A 65 11.88 14.98 -10.88
C ARG A 65 12.07 13.57 -11.43
N ILE A 66 12.70 13.44 -12.59
CA ILE A 66 13.23 12.15 -13.06
C ILE A 66 14.46 11.88 -12.20
N LEU A 67 14.30 11.14 -11.11
CA LEU A 67 15.45 10.65 -10.36
C LEU A 67 16.08 9.51 -11.17
N PRO A 68 17.40 9.54 -11.41
CA PRO A 68 18.12 8.33 -11.81
C PRO A 68 18.03 7.37 -10.63
N PHE A 69 17.27 6.28 -10.79
CA PHE A 69 17.25 5.21 -9.81
C PHE A 69 18.60 4.49 -9.88
N GLU A 70 19.59 4.98 -9.15
CA GLU A 70 20.82 4.26 -8.90
C GLU A 70 20.47 3.02 -8.06
N ASN A 71 20.79 1.83 -8.61
CA ASN A 71 20.57 0.48 -8.06
C ASN A 71 19.20 -0.18 -8.35
N LEU A 72 18.96 -0.50 -9.63
CA LEU A 72 17.83 -1.31 -10.08
C LEU A 72 18.07 -2.84 -10.11
N GLU A 73 19.26 -3.32 -9.73
CA GLU A 73 19.59 -4.75 -9.89
C GLU A 73 18.93 -5.69 -8.85
N GLU A 74 18.38 -5.19 -7.75
CA GLU A 74 17.74 -6.04 -6.72
C GLU A 74 16.20 -6.15 -6.82
N PHE A 75 15.55 -5.52 -7.82
CA PHE A 75 14.09 -5.41 -7.85
C PHE A 75 13.47 -5.76 -9.22
N GLU A 76 13.78 -6.93 -9.76
CA GLU A 76 13.32 -7.43 -11.07
C GLU A 76 11.79 -7.60 -11.25
N ASN A 77 10.94 -7.27 -10.27
CA ASN A 77 9.48 -7.47 -10.38
C ASN A 77 8.61 -6.27 -9.99
N ILE A 78 9.16 -5.07 -9.82
CA ILE A 78 8.37 -3.91 -9.40
C ILE A 78 7.79 -3.20 -10.62
N LYS A 79 6.47 -3.31 -10.81
CA LYS A 79 5.69 -2.45 -11.73
C LYS A 79 6.08 -0.99 -11.49
N MET A 80 6.85 -0.40 -12.40
CA MET A 80 7.19 1.03 -12.34
C MET A 80 5.90 1.86 -12.41
N LEU A 81 5.78 2.82 -11.50
CA LEU A 81 4.68 3.78 -11.52
C LEU A 81 4.78 4.62 -12.81
N LYS A 82 3.77 4.49 -13.68
CA LYS A 82 3.65 5.31 -14.91
C LYS A 82 3.51 6.79 -14.54
N GLU A 83 3.87 7.69 -15.46
CA GLU A 83 3.60 9.13 -15.30
C GLU A 83 2.13 9.38 -14.95
N GLY A 84 1.89 10.30 -14.02
CA GLY A 84 0.56 10.67 -13.54
C GLY A 84 0.64 11.71 -12.43
N SER A 85 -0.49 12.00 -11.82
CA SER A 85 -0.63 13.00 -10.75
C SER A 85 -1.35 12.41 -9.55
N VAL A 86 -0.96 12.86 -8.35
CA VAL A 86 -1.78 12.66 -7.15
C VAL A 86 -3.02 13.53 -7.27
N THR A 87 -4.18 12.95 -7.01
CA THR A 87 -5.48 13.64 -7.07
C THR A 87 -5.97 14.02 -5.69
N ASP A 88 -5.72 13.17 -4.70
CA ASP A 88 -6.07 13.40 -3.31
C ASP A 88 -5.17 12.61 -2.36
N VAL A 89 -5.04 13.09 -1.13
CA VAL A 89 -4.40 12.38 -0.02
C VAL A 89 -5.29 12.51 1.21
N VAL A 90 -5.71 11.39 1.77
CA VAL A 90 -6.54 11.35 2.99
C VAL A 90 -5.75 10.67 4.10
N ILE A 91 -5.68 11.31 5.26
CA ILE A 91 -5.11 10.74 6.47
C ILE A 91 -6.20 10.64 7.53
N SER A 92 -6.44 9.43 8.04
CA SER A 92 -7.48 9.16 9.02
C SER A 92 -7.03 8.14 10.05
N ARG A 93 -7.72 8.09 11.18
CA ARG A 93 -7.58 6.98 12.13
C ARG A 93 -8.43 5.83 11.60
N ILE A 94 -7.83 4.66 11.44
CA ILE A 94 -8.53 3.49 10.92
C ILE A 94 -9.03 2.65 12.09
N HIS A 95 -10.28 2.18 11.95
CA HIS A 95 -10.82 1.20 12.87
C HIS A 95 -10.41 -0.19 12.39
N VAL A 96 -9.56 -0.87 13.14
CA VAL A 96 -9.24 -2.28 12.91
C VAL A 96 -10.18 -3.11 13.79
N PRO A 97 -10.93 -4.08 13.24
CA PRO A 97 -11.76 -4.97 14.05
C PRO A 97 -10.94 -5.66 15.14
N GLU A 98 -11.53 -5.83 16.32
CA GLU A 98 -10.87 -6.41 17.49
C GLU A 98 -9.61 -5.65 17.95
N TRP A 99 -9.40 -4.42 17.47
CA TRP A 99 -8.34 -3.56 17.97
C TRP A 99 -8.62 -3.18 19.41
N ASN A 100 -7.62 -3.39 20.27
CA ASN A 100 -7.72 -3.01 21.67
C ASN A 100 -7.80 -1.48 21.77
N ALA A 101 -8.97 -0.94 22.09
CA ALA A 101 -9.23 0.50 22.20
C ALA A 101 -8.43 1.20 23.34
N LEU A 102 -7.75 0.44 24.21
CA LEU A 102 -6.78 0.99 25.15
C LEU A 102 -5.48 1.48 24.47
N ASN A 103 -5.22 1.02 23.25
CA ASN A 103 -4.15 1.53 22.40
C ASN A 103 -4.67 2.69 21.54
N ASP A 104 -3.75 3.54 21.08
CA ASP A 104 -4.07 4.48 20.02
C ASP A 104 -4.56 3.73 18.78
N LEU A 105 -5.43 4.35 17.98
CA LEU A 105 -5.88 3.77 16.72
C LEU A 105 -4.76 3.85 15.67
N PRO A 106 -4.65 2.86 14.77
CA PRO A 106 -3.74 2.98 13.63
C PRO A 106 -4.12 4.14 12.73
N ILE A 107 -3.13 4.68 12.03
CA ILE A 107 -3.32 5.79 11.09
C ILE A 107 -3.23 5.24 9.68
N GLY A 108 -4.27 5.45 8.89
CA GLY A 108 -4.30 5.16 7.46
C GLY A 108 -4.00 6.42 6.64
N ILE A 109 -3.20 6.26 5.60
CA ILE A 109 -2.94 7.24 4.57
C ILE A 109 -3.37 6.61 3.24
N GLU A 110 -4.39 7.18 2.61
CA GLU A 110 -4.81 6.83 1.25
C GLU A 110 -4.29 7.90 0.28
N ILE A 111 -3.56 7.47 -0.74
CA ILE A 111 -3.09 8.32 -1.83
C ILE A 111 -3.86 7.91 -3.08
N GLN A 112 -4.64 8.84 -3.62
CA GLN A 112 -5.33 8.67 -4.90
C GLN A 112 -4.42 9.19 -6.02
N PHE A 113 -4.22 8.36 -7.03
CA PHE A 113 -3.29 8.63 -8.12
C PHE A 113 -3.96 8.37 -9.47
N ARG A 114 -3.84 9.35 -10.38
CA ARG A 114 -4.34 9.24 -11.75
C ARG A 114 -3.17 9.16 -12.74
N PRO A 115 -2.97 8.01 -13.40
CA PRO A 115 -2.00 7.91 -14.48
C PRO A 115 -2.38 8.83 -15.65
N LYS A 116 -1.39 9.46 -16.28
CA LYS A 116 -1.54 10.49 -17.34
C LYS A 116 -2.37 10.05 -18.55
N ARG A 117 -2.47 8.74 -18.79
CA ARG A 117 -3.21 8.14 -19.92
C ARG A 117 -4.27 7.14 -19.47
N SER A 118 -4.73 7.24 -18.23
CA SER A 118 -5.78 6.38 -17.68
C SER A 118 -6.88 7.22 -17.04
N SER A 119 -8.13 6.85 -17.30
CA SER A 119 -9.28 7.37 -16.57
C SER A 119 -9.47 6.67 -15.22
N THR A 120 -8.79 5.54 -15.00
CA THR A 120 -8.89 4.76 -13.77
C THR A 120 -7.97 5.35 -12.71
N GLU A 121 -8.56 5.67 -11.55
CA GLU A 121 -7.83 6.09 -10.37
C GLU A 121 -7.26 4.87 -9.65
N GLN A 122 -6.01 4.99 -9.22
CA GLN A 122 -5.32 4.00 -8.41
C GLN A 122 -5.27 4.49 -6.97
N LYS A 123 -5.48 3.56 -6.03
CA LYS A 123 -5.36 3.83 -4.60
C LYS A 123 -4.12 3.16 -4.05
N PHE A 124 -3.31 3.93 -3.34
CA PHE A 124 -2.19 3.43 -2.58
C PHE A 124 -2.46 3.64 -1.11
N HIS A 125 -2.05 2.68 -0.29
CA HIS A 125 -2.34 2.69 1.14
C HIS A 125 -1.07 2.56 1.96
N ILE A 126 -0.96 3.39 3.00
CA ILE A 126 0.08 3.28 4.02
C ILE A 126 -0.63 3.26 5.37
N ILE A 127 -0.22 2.36 6.26
CA ILE A 127 -0.81 2.22 7.58
C ILE A 127 0.28 2.23 8.64
N LEU A 128 0.15 3.12 9.62
CA LEU A 128 1.03 3.24 10.77
C LEU A 128 0.35 2.62 11.98
N PHE A 129 0.95 1.58 12.55
CA PHE A 129 0.44 0.90 13.74
C PHE A 129 1.13 1.41 14.99
N PRO A 130 0.36 1.85 16.01
CA PRO A 130 0.93 2.36 17.23
C PRO A 130 1.46 1.21 18.09
N SER A 131 2.43 1.51 18.95
CA SER A 131 2.90 0.56 19.96
C SER A 131 1.81 0.28 21.01
N ASN A 132 1.79 -0.95 21.53
CA ASN A 132 1.09 -1.23 22.79
C ASN A 132 1.73 -0.34 23.88
N ARG A 133 0.95 0.58 24.45
CA ARG A 133 1.47 1.52 25.45
C ARG A 133 2.11 0.73 26.61
N HIS A 134 3.42 0.84 26.79
CA HIS A 134 4.11 0.37 27.99
C HIS A 134 4.84 1.56 28.61
N GLY A 135 4.23 2.12 29.67
CA GLY A 135 4.87 3.09 30.55
C GLY A 135 4.62 4.56 30.18
N ASN A 136 3.76 5.19 30.98
CA ASN A 136 3.83 6.56 31.49
C ASN A 136 4.94 7.52 30.94
N ASP A 137 4.87 7.90 29.67
CA ASP A 137 5.69 8.99 29.08
C ASP A 137 5.21 10.40 29.48
N ALA A 138 4.45 10.52 30.56
CA ALA A 138 3.95 11.80 31.08
C ALA A 138 5.07 12.72 31.61
N ASN A 139 6.33 12.27 31.65
CA ASN A 139 7.47 13.00 32.20
C ASN A 139 8.57 13.36 31.19
N ASN A 140 8.44 13.02 29.90
CA ASN A 140 9.45 13.39 28.91
C ASN A 140 9.05 14.68 28.18
N SER A 141 9.90 15.70 28.28
CA SER A 141 9.78 17.00 27.60
C SER A 141 9.89 16.91 26.06
N LEU A 142 10.02 15.71 25.50
CA LEU A 142 10.19 15.45 24.08
C LEU A 142 8.93 14.78 23.52
N SER A 143 8.30 15.42 22.54
CA SER A 143 7.07 14.94 21.90
C SER A 143 7.37 13.85 20.86
N PHE A 144 7.46 12.60 21.28
CA PHE A 144 7.63 11.45 20.38
C PHE A 144 6.35 10.61 20.27
N SER A 145 5.93 10.33 19.03
CA SER A 145 4.84 9.39 18.76
C SER A 145 5.37 8.04 18.27
N HIS A 146 4.89 6.96 18.86
CA HIS A 146 5.42 5.62 18.63
C HIS A 146 4.55 4.81 17.66
N TYR A 147 4.98 4.74 16.39
CA TYR A 147 4.36 3.93 15.34
C TYR A 147 5.36 2.92 14.76
N PRO A 148 5.76 1.89 15.53
CA PRO A 148 6.91 1.06 15.21
C PRO A 148 6.76 0.21 13.94
N LEU A 149 5.52 -0.06 13.52
CA LEU A 149 5.22 -0.92 12.37
C LEU A 149 4.46 -0.12 11.31
N VAL A 150 4.93 -0.20 10.07
CA VAL A 150 4.31 0.46 8.92
C VAL A 150 4.07 -0.56 7.81
N ILE A 151 2.85 -0.61 7.30
CA ILE A 151 2.48 -1.45 6.14
C ILE A 151 2.24 -0.53 4.95
N ILE A 152 2.88 -0.81 3.82
CA ILE A 152 2.74 -0.02 2.60
C ILE A 152 2.28 -0.92 1.45
N LYS A 153 1.10 -0.61 0.90
CA LYS A 153 0.56 -1.17 -0.34
C LYS A 153 0.60 -0.08 -1.42
N ALA A 154 1.79 0.10 -2.01
CA ALA A 154 2.06 1.12 -3.03
C ALA A 154 3.23 0.69 -3.93
N PRO A 155 3.33 1.21 -5.16
CA PRO A 155 4.52 1.06 -5.99
C PRO A 155 5.76 1.64 -5.31
N GLN A 156 6.94 1.05 -5.55
CA GLN A 156 8.19 1.40 -4.88
C GLN A 156 8.53 2.90 -4.95
N ARG A 157 8.18 3.57 -6.06
CA ARG A 157 8.38 5.01 -6.21
C ARG A 157 7.59 5.80 -5.16
N ILE A 158 6.31 5.49 -4.95
CA ILE A 158 5.49 6.14 -3.91
C ILE A 158 6.04 5.80 -2.53
N THR A 159 6.40 4.54 -2.30
CA THR A 159 6.98 4.09 -1.04
C THR A 159 8.26 4.86 -0.69
N THR A 160 9.13 5.07 -1.67
CA THR A 160 10.40 5.80 -1.50
C THR A 160 10.16 7.28 -1.20
N ILE A 161 9.26 7.92 -1.96
CA ILE A 161 8.88 9.33 -1.76
C ILE A 161 8.27 9.53 -0.36
N PHE A 162 7.35 8.64 0.05
CA PHE A 162 6.77 8.69 1.39
C PHE A 162 7.82 8.49 2.48
N ALA A 163 8.73 7.53 2.29
CA ALA A 163 9.82 7.27 3.23
C ALA A 163 10.76 8.47 3.37
N GLU A 164 11.06 9.17 2.28
CA GLU A 164 11.85 10.40 2.32
C GLU A 164 11.10 11.52 3.07
N TRP A 165 9.81 11.70 2.75
CA TRP A 165 8.97 12.70 3.40
C TRP A 165 8.89 12.49 4.91
N ILE A 166 8.54 11.28 5.37
CA ILE A 166 8.31 11.01 6.80
C ILE A 166 9.59 11.17 7.61
N GLN A 167 10.73 10.72 7.08
CA GLN A 167 12.04 10.85 7.73
C GLN A 167 12.47 12.33 7.80
N THR A 168 12.19 13.11 6.76
CA THR A 168 12.52 14.54 6.73
C THR A 168 11.63 15.35 7.68
N GLN A 169 10.33 15.04 7.74
CA GLN A 169 9.37 15.81 8.54
C GLN A 169 9.46 15.53 10.04
N PHE A 170 9.72 14.27 10.43
CA PHE A 170 9.60 13.84 11.83
C PHE A 170 10.89 13.29 12.42
N ASP A 171 12.05 13.57 11.79
CA ASP A 171 13.37 13.12 12.24
C ASP A 171 13.37 11.63 12.67
N CYS A 172 12.80 10.81 11.80
CA CYS A 172 12.64 9.38 12.03
C CYS A 172 13.43 8.57 11.01
N ARG A 173 13.45 7.25 11.20
CA ARG A 173 13.99 6.27 10.26
C ARG A 173 12.94 5.22 9.96
N ILE A 174 12.66 5.02 8.68
CA ILE A 174 11.84 3.92 8.19
C ILE A 174 12.73 2.95 7.41
N CYS A 175 12.67 1.67 7.76
CA CYS A 175 13.49 0.64 7.14
C CYS A 175 12.64 -0.56 6.77
N ARG A 176 12.90 -1.16 5.61
CA ARG A 176 12.22 -2.38 5.19
C ARG A 176 12.46 -3.48 6.22
N TYR A 177 11.39 -4.16 6.62
CA TYR A 177 11.44 -5.23 7.60
C TYR A 177 11.28 -6.58 6.90
N HIS A 178 12.37 -7.35 6.89
CA HIS A 178 12.41 -8.68 6.26
C HIS A 178 12.11 -9.76 7.30
N LEU A 179 10.98 -10.44 7.14
CA LEU A 179 10.62 -11.60 7.93
C LEU A 179 11.30 -12.85 7.36
N GLN A 180 12.21 -13.44 8.13
CA GLN A 180 12.89 -14.69 7.74
C GLN A 180 12.00 -15.92 7.94
N SER A 181 11.08 -15.87 8.91
CA SER A 181 10.15 -16.97 9.18
C SER A 181 9.00 -16.96 8.19
N SER A 182 8.82 -18.07 7.48
CA SER A 182 7.67 -18.29 6.60
C SER A 182 6.35 -18.21 7.36
N SER A 183 6.28 -18.75 8.57
CA SER A 183 5.08 -18.68 9.43
C SER A 183 4.72 -17.24 9.81
N LEU A 184 5.70 -16.44 10.24
CA LEU A 184 5.45 -15.02 10.54
C LEU A 184 5.04 -14.24 9.29
N LYS A 185 5.68 -14.54 8.15
CA LYS A 185 5.30 -13.95 6.86
C LYS A 185 3.85 -14.26 6.53
N SER A 186 3.41 -15.51 6.64
CA SER A 186 2.02 -15.91 6.38
C SER A 186 1.03 -15.23 7.33
N ILE A 187 1.34 -15.14 8.63
CA ILE A 187 0.48 -14.44 9.61
C ILE A 187 0.30 -12.97 9.23
N VAL A 188 1.39 -12.29 8.88
CA VAL A 188 1.33 -10.89 8.47
C VAL A 188 0.57 -10.73 7.14
N GLU A 189 0.73 -11.66 6.21
CA GLU A 189 -0.01 -11.68 4.94
C GLU A 189 -1.52 -11.84 5.13
N GLU A 190 -1.94 -12.78 5.97
CA GLU A 190 -3.34 -12.96 6.34
C GLU A 190 -3.90 -11.73 7.04
N TRP A 191 -3.14 -11.15 7.97
CA TRP A 191 -3.57 -9.96 8.68
C TRP A 191 -3.67 -8.73 7.78
N ALA A 192 -2.72 -8.53 6.87
CA ALA A 192 -2.78 -7.45 5.89
C ALA A 192 -3.99 -7.63 4.95
N LYS A 193 -4.30 -8.86 4.53
CA LYS A 193 -5.53 -9.15 3.77
C LYS A 193 -6.76 -8.72 4.56
N PHE A 194 -6.82 -9.02 5.87
CA PHE A 194 -7.92 -8.56 6.70
C PHE A 194 -8.02 -7.03 6.72
N VAL A 195 -6.91 -6.32 6.90
CA VAL A 195 -6.89 -4.85 6.95
C VAL A 195 -7.32 -4.22 5.61
N PHE A 196 -6.95 -4.80 4.47
CA PHE A 196 -7.23 -4.22 3.14
C PHE A 196 -8.50 -4.75 2.46
N ASN A 197 -9.00 -5.94 2.82
CA ASN A 197 -10.21 -6.53 2.23
C ASN A 197 -11.50 -6.17 2.97
N GLN A 198 -11.39 -5.44 4.09
CA GLN A 198 -12.54 -4.79 4.73
C GLN A 198 -13.02 -3.69 3.79
N GLY A 199 -13.97 -4.02 2.91
CA GLY A 199 -14.37 -3.25 1.72
C GLY A 199 -15.00 -1.87 1.96
N LYS A 200 -14.68 -1.15 3.03
CA LYS A 200 -15.10 0.24 3.29
C LYS A 200 -14.05 0.96 4.14
N PHE A 201 -13.01 1.48 3.50
CA PHE A 201 -12.49 2.78 3.90
C PHE A 201 -13.53 3.82 3.43
N LEU A 202 -14.64 3.93 4.17
CA LEU A 202 -15.63 5.01 4.05
C LEU A 202 -15.56 5.85 5.32
#